data_AF-A0AAD5HQV1-F1
#
_entry.id   AF-A0AAD5HQV1-F1
#
_cell.length_a   1.000
_cell.length_b   1.000
_cell.length_c   1.000
_cell.angle_alpha   90.00
_cell.angle_beta   90.00
_cell.angle_gamma   90.00
#
_symmetry.space_group_name_H-M   'P 1'
#
loop_
_entity.id
_entity.type
_entity.pdbx_description
1 polymer ?
#
loop_
_entity_poly.entity_id
_entity_poly.type
_entity_poly.pdbx_seq_one_letter_code
_entity_poly.pdbx_strand_id
1 'polypeptide(L)'
;MAPSMFHFFPILPPELRLAIWELAIRPTNEKHGLHHFTIIGQEDHNQEDFGLQHPHSGWRPQHTAIVPTNNNKSVYLWDAGLWTACVDSRDVMMNHFRIRQWEISRRQRELMPAINLLKDKLSRGEHFDYSAKTTARRGHEGWELIVQPVMDMFCFKSKDWQFARSWQQWADFFVDMPFTTFLSGHVPIRNMALEFDPSWNLDFPQNMSDLMEESSARGFIADAMFTLAHDHRAYNESMYLEVWIIDHGAVWSSEKGRDCTPVYYDCEQDFVEVKPGQVEFSGYENTAAYFLDLLSGLGDDAFAESSADQSWIRSGGWTKGHIRMLACAGKQRDKCNVW
;
A
#
# COMPACT_ATOMS: atom_id res chain seq x y z
N MET A 1 17.55 18.45 26.76
CA MET A 1 17.37 17.49 27.87
C MET A 1 18.12 16.23 27.48
N ALA A 2 19.04 15.73 28.32
CA ALA A 2 19.69 14.45 28.05
C ALA A 2 18.64 13.33 28.19
N PRO A 3 18.58 12.36 27.26
CA PRO A 3 17.65 11.24 27.40
C PRO A 3 18.00 10.48 28.68
N SER A 4 17.01 10.27 29.55
CA SER A 4 17.19 9.45 30.75
C SER A 4 17.45 8.00 30.32
N MET A 5 18.69 7.54 30.41
CA MET A 5 19.01 6.14 30.19
C MET A 5 18.35 5.29 31.28
N PHE A 6 17.46 4.39 30.89
CA PHE A 6 16.87 3.42 31.80
C PHE A 6 17.85 2.27 32.05
N HIS A 7 18.73 2.44 33.03
CA HIS A 7 19.83 1.51 33.33
C HIS A 7 19.39 0.14 33.90
N PHE A 8 18.11 -0.01 34.27
CA PHE A 8 17.62 -1.22 34.93
C PHE A 8 17.15 -2.31 33.96
N PHE A 9 16.87 -1.99 32.69
CA PHE A 9 16.40 -2.99 31.72
C PHE A 9 17.34 -4.19 31.57
N PRO A 10 18.68 -4.00 31.44
CA PRO A 10 19.60 -5.14 31.34
C PRO A 10 19.67 -6.02 32.59
N ILE A 11 19.18 -5.55 33.75
CA ILE A 11 19.22 -6.26 35.03
C ILE A 11 18.00 -7.16 35.20
N LEU A 12 16.96 -6.97 34.38
CA LEU A 12 15.78 -7.85 34.40
C LEU A 12 16.15 -9.29 34.01
N PRO A 13 15.51 -10.29 34.62
CA PRO A 13 15.58 -11.68 34.16
C PRO A 13 15.36 -11.79 32.64
N PRO A 14 16.08 -12.69 31.95
CA PRO A 14 15.96 -12.84 30.50
C PRO A 14 14.53 -12.99 30.00
N GLU A 15 13.70 -13.74 30.73
CA GLU A 15 12.31 -14.01 30.38
C GLU A 15 11.48 -12.73 30.34
N LEU A 16 11.69 -11.81 31.30
CA LEU A 16 11.00 -10.53 31.33
C LEU A 16 11.48 -9.60 30.21
N ARG A 17 12.78 -9.61 29.90
CA ARG A 17 13.32 -8.80 28.79
C ARG A 17 12.75 -9.24 27.46
N LEU A 18 12.67 -10.55 27.22
CA LEU A 18 12.06 -11.12 26.01
C LEU A 18 10.57 -10.77 25.93
N ALA A 19 9.81 -10.95 27.02
CA ALA A 19 8.39 -10.61 27.04
C ALA A 19 8.15 -9.12 26.76
N ILE A 20 8.99 -8.21 27.29
CA ILE A 20 8.89 -6.78 26.99
C ILE A 20 9.14 -6.52 25.50
N TRP A 21 10.15 -7.16 24.90
CA TRP A 21 10.40 -6.99 23.47
C TRP A 21 9.28 -7.54 22.61
N GLU A 22 8.72 -8.71 22.93
CA GLU A 22 7.58 -9.28 22.22
C GLU A 22 6.34 -8.37 22.29
N LEU A 23 6.09 -7.76 23.45
CA LEU A 23 5.00 -6.80 23.65
C LEU A 23 5.24 -5.44 22.98
N ALA A 24 6.50 -5.10 22.68
CA ALA A 24 6.85 -3.85 22.00
C ALA A 24 6.63 -3.91 20.49
N ILE A 25 6.55 -5.12 19.91
CA ILE A 25 6.27 -5.31 18.48
C ILE A 25 4.83 -4.90 18.19
N ARG A 26 4.63 -4.26 17.03
CA ARG A 26 3.28 -3.90 16.56
C ARG A 26 2.32 -5.09 16.55
N PRO A 27 1.01 -4.88 16.79
CA PRO A 27 -0.01 -5.91 16.62
C PRO A 27 -0.09 -6.40 15.16
N THR A 28 -0.18 -7.72 14.97
CA THR A 28 -0.17 -8.37 13.64
C THR A 28 -1.44 -9.17 13.32
N ASN A 29 -2.41 -9.22 14.24
CA ASN A 29 -3.45 -10.25 14.26
C ASN A 29 -4.87 -9.80 13.88
N GLU A 30 -5.12 -8.49 13.72
CA GLU A 30 -6.49 -8.00 13.41
C GLU A 30 -6.57 -6.96 12.28
N LYS A 31 -5.48 -6.24 12.02
CA LYS A 31 -5.42 -5.17 11.02
C LYS A 31 -4.08 -5.22 10.29
N HIS A 32 -4.04 -4.67 9.09
CA HIS A 32 -2.80 -4.61 8.30
C HIS A 32 -2.21 -3.21 8.30
N GLY A 33 -0.88 -3.11 8.24
CA GLY A 33 -0.19 -1.83 8.32
C GLY A 33 -0.30 -1.04 7.04
N LEU A 34 -0.51 0.27 7.15
CA LEU A 34 -0.38 1.22 6.06
C LEU A 34 1.01 1.86 6.09
N HIS A 35 1.69 1.82 4.95
CA HIS A 35 3.04 2.38 4.77
C HIS A 35 3.03 3.44 3.67
N HIS A 36 3.60 4.61 3.97
CA HIS A 36 3.72 5.73 3.06
C HIS A 36 5.12 5.79 2.47
N PHE A 37 5.17 5.96 1.14
CA PHE A 37 6.38 6.19 0.38
C PHE A 37 6.18 7.37 -0.57
N THR A 38 7.23 8.17 -0.76
CA THR A 38 7.26 9.18 -1.83
C THR A 38 8.10 8.64 -2.97
N ILE A 39 7.61 8.77 -4.19
CA ILE A 39 8.34 8.42 -5.41
C ILE A 39 8.94 9.70 -5.94
N ILE A 40 10.24 9.66 -6.21
CA ILE A 40 11.00 10.78 -6.75
C ILE A 40 11.81 10.32 -7.95
N GLY A 41 11.96 11.22 -8.92
CA GLY A 41 12.89 11.02 -10.03
C GLY A 41 14.34 11.14 -9.56
N GLN A 42 15.26 10.59 -10.34
CA GLN A 42 16.69 10.63 -10.05
C GLN A 42 17.22 12.08 -9.94
N GLU A 43 16.65 13.01 -10.71
CA GLU A 43 17.04 14.43 -10.70
C GLU A 43 16.59 15.17 -9.44
N ASP A 44 15.52 14.70 -8.80
CA ASP A 44 14.95 15.28 -7.58
C ASP A 44 15.53 14.68 -6.29
N HIS A 45 16.37 13.64 -6.41
CA HIS A 45 16.90 12.92 -5.26
C HIS A 45 17.98 13.74 -4.54
N ASN A 46 17.65 14.24 -3.35
CA ASN A 46 18.61 14.91 -2.49
C ASN A 46 19.38 13.89 -1.65
N GLN A 47 20.64 14.18 -1.33
CA GLN A 47 21.42 13.32 -0.43
C GLN A 47 20.83 13.21 0.99
N GLU A 48 19.91 14.12 1.33
CA GLU A 48 19.20 14.15 2.61
C GLU A 48 17.91 13.31 2.62
N ASP A 49 17.52 12.70 1.50
CA ASP A 49 16.36 11.83 1.45
C ASP A 49 16.69 10.43 1.98
N PHE A 50 15.74 9.79 2.67
CA PHE A 50 15.87 8.40 3.09
C PHE A 50 15.51 7.44 1.94
N GLY A 51 16.49 7.21 1.08
CA GLY A 51 16.36 6.32 -0.07
C GLY A 51 16.33 4.84 0.34
N LEU A 52 15.34 4.10 -0.17
CA LEU A 52 15.32 2.65 0.00
C LEU A 52 16.49 2.00 -0.75
N GLN A 53 17.23 1.15 -0.06
CA GLN A 53 18.45 0.52 -0.59
C GLN A 53 18.09 -0.72 -1.38
N HIS A 54 18.24 -0.65 -2.70
CA HIS A 54 18.08 -1.81 -3.55
C HIS A 54 19.17 -2.86 -3.25
N PRO A 55 18.81 -4.15 -3.05
CA PRO A 55 19.79 -5.20 -2.72
C PRO A 55 20.81 -5.45 -3.83
N HIS A 56 20.50 -5.07 -5.08
CA HIS A 56 21.43 -5.13 -6.19
C HIS A 56 22.15 -3.78 -6.39
N SER A 57 23.44 -3.70 -6.02
CA SER A 57 24.23 -2.45 -6.00
C SER A 57 24.48 -1.81 -7.38
N GLY A 58 24.27 -2.55 -8.47
CA GLY A 58 24.35 -2.03 -9.85
C GLY A 58 23.04 -1.41 -10.34
N TRP A 59 21.96 -1.56 -9.58
CA TRP A 59 20.64 -1.07 -9.95
C TRP A 59 20.59 0.46 -9.85
N ARG A 60 20.16 1.12 -10.92
CA ARG A 60 20.01 2.58 -11.00
C ARG A 60 18.66 2.89 -11.64
N PRO A 61 17.58 2.86 -10.86
CA PRO A 61 16.27 3.14 -11.41
C PRO A 61 16.14 4.65 -11.66
N GLN A 62 15.39 5.02 -12.70
CA GLN A 62 15.09 6.43 -12.99
C GLN A 62 14.24 7.08 -11.89
N HIS A 63 13.48 6.26 -11.16
CA HIS A 63 12.62 6.67 -10.05
C HIS A 63 12.85 5.77 -8.86
N THR A 64 12.82 6.33 -7.65
CA THR A 64 13.05 5.57 -6.41
C THR A 64 11.97 5.92 -5.39
N ALA A 65 11.52 4.91 -4.64
CA ALA A 65 10.72 5.12 -3.46
C ALA A 65 11.60 5.53 -2.27
N ILE A 66 11.20 6.60 -1.59
CA ILE A 66 11.85 7.12 -0.40
C ILE A 66 10.89 7.11 0.79
N VAL A 67 11.46 7.02 1.98
CA VAL A 67 10.75 7.18 3.25
C VAL A 67 10.46 8.67 3.46
N PRO A 68 9.20 9.09 3.65
CA PRO A 68 8.89 10.48 3.97
C PRO A 68 9.56 10.88 5.30
N THR A 69 10.18 12.06 5.33
CA THR A 69 10.82 12.62 6.55
C THR A 69 9.87 13.46 7.38
N ASN A 70 8.87 14.08 6.75
CA ASN A 70 7.85 14.89 7.40
C ASN A 70 6.50 14.18 7.34
N ASN A 71 5.75 14.20 8.44
CA ASN A 71 4.41 13.63 8.54
C ASN A 71 4.32 12.16 8.09
N ASN A 72 5.36 11.37 8.38
CA ASN A 72 5.37 9.96 8.07
C ASN A 72 4.58 9.18 9.12
N LYS A 73 3.46 8.61 8.69
CA LYS A 73 2.54 7.86 9.55
C LYS A 73 2.70 6.35 9.40
N SER A 74 3.72 5.90 8.67
CA SER A 74 3.85 4.48 8.34
C SER A 74 4.05 3.60 9.57
N VAL A 75 3.37 2.45 9.57
CA VAL A 75 3.43 1.50 10.70
C VAL A 75 4.83 0.92 10.92
N TYR A 76 5.67 0.84 9.88
CA TYR A 76 7.07 0.40 10.06
C TYR A 76 7.86 1.24 11.07
N LEU A 77 7.40 2.46 11.40
CA LEU A 77 8.03 3.33 12.40
C LEU A 77 7.88 2.79 13.83
N TRP A 78 6.82 2.04 14.13
CA TRP A 78 6.63 1.43 15.46
C TRP A 78 7.75 0.46 15.79
N ASP A 79 8.19 -0.32 14.79
CA ASP A 79 9.20 -1.35 15.00
C ASP A 79 10.63 -0.90 14.62
N ALA A 80 10.79 0.26 13.95
CA ALA A 80 12.08 0.72 13.42
C ALA A 80 13.18 0.78 14.50
N GLY A 81 12.83 1.27 15.68
CA GLY A 81 13.77 1.34 16.83
C GLY A 81 14.15 -0.04 17.38
N LEU A 82 13.27 -1.03 17.29
CA LEU A 82 13.50 -2.38 17.82
C LEU A 82 14.63 -3.11 17.08
N TRP A 83 14.84 -2.80 15.80
CA TRP A 83 15.93 -3.39 15.00
C TRP A 83 17.33 -2.97 15.45
N THR A 84 17.44 -1.79 16.06
CA THR A 84 18.73 -1.17 16.42
C THR A 84 18.94 -1.04 17.93
N ALA A 85 17.91 -1.25 18.76
CA ALA A 85 17.97 -1.12 20.21
C ALA A 85 19.05 -2.01 20.88
N CYS A 86 19.00 -3.33 20.66
CA CYS A 86 20.01 -4.27 21.12
C CYS A 86 19.91 -5.61 20.36
N VAL A 87 20.83 -6.55 20.64
CA VAL A 87 20.85 -7.89 20.02
C VAL A 87 19.57 -8.66 20.33
N ASP A 88 19.14 -8.67 21.60
CA ASP A 88 17.95 -9.41 22.03
C ASP A 88 16.69 -8.91 21.32
N SER A 89 16.50 -7.58 21.25
CA SER A 89 15.38 -6.96 20.53
C SER A 89 15.38 -7.36 19.05
N ARG A 90 16.56 -7.32 18.40
CA ARG A 90 16.71 -7.75 17.01
C ARG A 90 16.38 -9.23 16.82
N ASP A 91 16.80 -10.10 17.72
CA ASP A 91 16.51 -11.53 17.61
C ASP A 91 15.02 -11.84 17.79
N VAL A 92 14.34 -11.13 18.71
CA VAL A 92 12.88 -11.21 18.85
C VAL A 92 12.18 -10.76 17.56
N MET A 93 12.60 -9.64 16.97
CA MET A 93 12.09 -9.16 15.68
C MET A 93 12.31 -10.17 14.54
N MET A 94 13.52 -10.74 14.42
CA MET A 94 13.83 -11.73 13.39
C MET A 94 12.97 -13.00 13.51
N ASN A 95 12.66 -13.40 14.74
CA ASN A 95 11.82 -14.56 15.02
C ASN A 95 10.33 -14.26 14.76
N HIS A 96 9.82 -13.12 15.26
CA HIS A 96 8.42 -12.71 15.12
C HIS A 96 8.01 -12.65 13.64
N PHE A 97 8.80 -11.99 12.80
CA PHE A 97 8.53 -11.86 11.36
C PHE A 97 9.11 -12.99 10.50
N ARG A 98 9.65 -14.05 11.14
CA ARG A 98 10.21 -15.24 10.47
C ARG A 98 11.26 -14.92 9.40
N ILE A 99 12.02 -13.84 9.58
CA ILE A 99 12.91 -13.31 8.55
C ILE A 99 13.98 -14.33 8.14
N ARG A 100 14.52 -15.08 9.10
CA ARG A 100 15.52 -16.12 8.82
C ARG A 100 14.97 -17.22 7.90
N GLN A 101 13.70 -17.62 8.09
CA GLN A 101 13.05 -18.63 7.24
C GLN A 101 12.90 -18.10 5.82
N TRP A 102 12.39 -16.88 5.67
CA TRP A 102 12.23 -16.24 4.36
C TRP A 102 13.55 -16.01 3.64
N GLU A 103 14.62 -15.62 4.34
CA GLU A 103 15.96 -15.50 3.76
C GLU A 103 16.49 -16.84 3.20
N ILE A 104 16.23 -17.96 3.88
CA ILE A 104 16.63 -19.29 3.41
C ILE A 104 15.86 -19.64 2.12
N SER A 105 14.53 -19.47 2.12
CA SER A 105 13.69 -19.72 0.94
C SER A 105 14.10 -18.85 -0.25
N ARG A 106 14.43 -17.57 -0.03
CA ARG A 106 14.93 -16.64 -1.06
C ARG A 106 16.22 -17.13 -1.70
N ARG A 107 17.19 -17.57 -0.89
CA ARG A 107 18.49 -18.08 -1.36
C ARG A 107 18.36 -19.36 -2.18
N GLN A 108 17.38 -20.20 -1.84
CA GLN A 108 17.09 -21.44 -2.56
C GLN A 108 16.34 -21.21 -3.90
N ARG A 109 15.97 -19.95 -4.22
CA ARG A 109 15.26 -19.54 -5.44
C ARG A 109 13.98 -20.34 -5.73
N GLU A 110 13.26 -20.74 -4.68
CA GLU A 110 11.99 -21.46 -4.77
C GLU A 110 10.80 -20.51 -5.12
N LEU A 111 11.00 -19.63 -6.11
CA LEU A 111 10.17 -18.45 -6.34
C LEU A 111 8.89 -18.73 -7.15
N MET A 112 8.99 -19.55 -8.20
CA MET A 112 7.80 -20.03 -8.92
C MET A 112 6.86 -20.83 -7.99
N PRO A 113 7.39 -21.71 -7.09
CA PRO A 113 6.61 -22.27 -6.00
C PRO A 113 5.97 -21.23 -5.07
N ALA A 114 6.68 -20.17 -4.68
CA ALA A 114 6.16 -19.14 -3.78
C ALA A 114 5.03 -18.30 -4.39
N ILE A 115 5.16 -17.90 -5.67
CA ILE A 115 4.09 -17.20 -6.38
C ILE A 115 2.90 -18.15 -6.55
N ASN A 116 3.10 -19.37 -7.03
CA ASN A 116 2.00 -20.33 -7.17
C ASN A 116 1.34 -20.67 -5.83
N LEU A 117 2.11 -20.77 -4.75
CA LEU A 117 1.59 -20.93 -3.39
C LEU A 117 0.80 -19.71 -2.94
N LEU A 118 1.26 -18.50 -3.26
CA LEU A 118 0.50 -17.27 -3.04
C LEU A 118 -0.83 -17.32 -3.80
N LYS A 119 -0.81 -17.66 -5.10
CA LYS A 119 -2.02 -17.83 -5.93
C LYS A 119 -3.01 -18.81 -5.30
N ASP A 120 -2.52 -19.99 -4.96
CA ASP A 120 -3.30 -21.06 -4.36
C ASP A 120 -3.92 -20.62 -3.03
N LYS A 121 -3.11 -20.07 -2.12
CA LYS A 121 -3.58 -19.59 -0.82
C LYS A 121 -4.60 -18.45 -0.94
N LEU A 122 -4.32 -17.46 -1.78
CA LEU A 122 -5.25 -16.36 -2.03
C LEU A 122 -6.57 -16.85 -2.63
N SER A 123 -6.53 -17.81 -3.56
CA SER A 123 -7.74 -18.40 -4.14
C SER A 123 -8.60 -19.16 -3.12
N ARG A 124 -7.98 -19.66 -2.05
CA ARG A 124 -8.66 -20.28 -0.89
C ARG A 124 -9.02 -19.28 0.21
N GLY A 125 -8.70 -17.99 0.05
CA GLY A 125 -8.89 -16.98 1.09
C GLY A 125 -8.00 -17.19 2.32
N GLU A 126 -6.88 -17.89 2.17
CA GLU A 126 -5.92 -18.16 3.25
C GLU A 126 -4.94 -16.99 3.45
N HIS A 127 -4.51 -16.82 4.70
CA HIS A 127 -3.49 -15.84 5.06
C HIS A 127 -2.11 -16.23 4.53
N PHE A 128 -1.41 -15.27 3.91
CA PHE A 128 -0.03 -15.42 3.45
C PHE A 128 0.88 -14.47 4.23
N ASP A 129 1.44 -14.99 5.32
CA ASP A 129 2.37 -14.24 6.17
C ASP A 129 3.77 -14.20 5.53
N TYR A 130 3.99 -13.26 4.62
CA TYR A 130 5.31 -13.00 4.04
C TYR A 130 5.83 -11.63 4.47
N SER A 131 6.97 -11.64 5.16
CA SER A 131 7.62 -10.43 5.67
C SER A 131 8.88 -10.13 4.87
N ALA A 132 9.00 -8.87 4.43
CA ALA A 132 10.16 -8.34 3.76
C ALA A 132 10.83 -7.28 4.65
N LYS A 133 12.15 -7.40 4.77
CA LYS A 133 12.99 -6.41 5.43
C LYS A 133 13.75 -5.62 4.39
N THR A 134 13.79 -4.30 4.52
CA THR A 134 14.62 -3.42 3.70
C THR A 134 15.31 -2.36 4.56
N THR A 135 16.30 -1.68 4.00
CA THR A 135 17.01 -0.59 4.68
C THR A 135 16.74 0.71 3.93
N ALA A 136 16.29 1.75 4.63
CA ALA A 136 16.30 3.12 4.14
C ALA A 136 17.57 3.81 4.64
N ARG A 137 18.27 4.59 3.79
CA ARG A 137 19.49 5.30 4.20
C ARG A 137 19.42 6.77 3.88
N ARG A 138 19.97 7.57 4.79
CA ARG A 138 20.26 9.00 4.64
C ARG A 138 21.68 9.25 5.14
N GLY A 139 22.63 9.44 4.22
CA GLY A 139 24.05 9.55 4.57
C GLY A 139 24.55 8.34 5.37
N HIS A 140 24.97 8.56 6.62
CA HIS A 140 25.41 7.50 7.54
C HIS A 140 24.28 6.91 8.38
N GLU A 141 23.10 7.54 8.40
CA GLU A 141 21.93 7.06 9.11
C GLU A 141 21.21 6.00 8.27
N GLY A 142 20.80 4.91 8.92
CA GLY A 142 20.07 3.82 8.29
C GLY A 142 18.92 3.35 9.17
N TRP A 143 17.74 3.21 8.57
CA TRP A 143 16.56 2.66 9.22
C TRP A 143 16.27 1.29 8.63
N GLU A 144 16.04 0.31 9.50
CA GLU A 144 15.58 -1.02 9.10
C GLU A 144 14.05 -1.02 9.11
N LEU A 145 13.45 -1.31 7.96
CA LEU A 145 12.00 -1.31 7.78
C LEU A 145 11.53 -2.74 7.60
N ILE A 146 10.39 -3.06 8.20
CA ILE A 146 9.71 -4.34 8.02
C ILE A 146 8.31 -4.10 7.46
N VAL A 147 7.97 -4.82 6.40
CA VAL A 147 6.67 -4.74 5.74
C VAL A 147 6.19 -6.14 5.36
N GLN A 148 4.88 -6.31 5.16
CA GLN A 148 4.27 -7.53 4.63
C GLN A 148 3.65 -7.24 3.25
N PRO A 149 4.40 -7.38 2.13
CA PRO A 149 3.98 -6.98 0.78
C PRO A 149 2.57 -7.39 0.35
N VAL A 150 2.10 -8.56 0.79
CA VAL A 150 0.80 -9.12 0.42
C VAL A 150 -0.35 -8.63 1.32
N MET A 151 -0.05 -8.35 2.59
CA MET A 151 -1.07 -8.04 3.61
C MET A 151 -1.16 -6.55 3.89
N ASP A 152 0.00 -5.90 4.06
CA ASP A 152 0.10 -4.47 4.28
C ASP A 152 -0.32 -3.69 3.02
N MET A 153 -0.62 -2.41 3.23
CA MET A 153 -0.94 -1.46 2.16
C MET A 153 0.18 -0.45 1.99
N PHE A 154 0.42 -0.09 0.73
CA PHE A 154 1.52 0.78 0.32
C PHE A 154 0.93 2.01 -0.36
N CYS A 155 0.87 3.11 0.37
CA CYS A 155 0.43 4.40 -0.15
C CYS A 155 1.59 5.15 -0.78
N PHE A 156 1.46 5.47 -2.07
CA PHE A 156 2.47 6.19 -2.84
C PHE A 156 2.03 7.62 -3.11
N LYS A 157 3.00 8.52 -2.98
CA LYS A 157 2.88 9.90 -3.40
C LYS A 157 3.96 10.21 -4.42
N SER A 158 3.60 10.85 -5.52
CA SER A 158 4.57 11.42 -6.45
C SER A 158 4.13 12.82 -6.85
N LYS A 159 5.10 13.70 -7.12
CA LYS A 159 4.83 14.97 -7.79
C LYS A 159 4.55 14.78 -9.28
N ASP A 160 5.14 13.72 -9.84
CA ASP A 160 5.10 13.45 -11.27
C ASP A 160 4.93 11.95 -11.51
N TRP A 161 3.90 11.58 -12.26
CA TRP A 161 3.56 10.17 -12.54
C TRP A 161 4.04 9.69 -13.91
N GLN A 162 4.98 10.41 -14.55
CA GLN A 162 5.60 10.00 -15.82
C GLN A 162 6.18 8.57 -15.78
N PHE A 163 6.68 8.14 -14.62
CA PHE A 163 7.26 6.83 -14.40
C PHE A 163 6.26 5.68 -14.51
N ALA A 164 4.96 5.98 -14.53
CA ALA A 164 3.87 5.02 -14.47
C ALA A 164 2.84 5.26 -15.59
N ARG A 165 3.29 5.71 -16.77
CA ARG A 165 2.43 6.04 -17.93
C ARG A 165 1.97 4.85 -18.77
N SER A 166 2.44 3.66 -18.46
CA SER A 166 2.01 2.44 -19.11
C SER A 166 2.17 1.28 -18.17
N TRP A 167 1.38 0.23 -18.41
CA TRP A 167 1.42 -1.00 -17.64
C TRP A 167 2.83 -1.52 -17.38
N GLN A 168 3.67 -1.57 -18.43
CA GLN A 168 5.02 -2.11 -18.31
C GLN A 168 5.87 -1.28 -17.35
N GLN A 169 5.77 0.05 -17.42
CA GLN A 169 6.59 0.94 -16.61
C GLN A 169 6.23 0.86 -15.13
N TRP A 170 4.94 0.87 -14.81
CA TRP A 170 4.55 0.75 -13.41
C TRP A 170 4.71 -0.68 -12.89
N ALA A 171 4.45 -1.71 -13.71
CA ALA A 171 4.74 -3.10 -13.32
C ALA A 171 6.23 -3.25 -12.98
N ASP A 172 7.13 -2.81 -13.85
CA ASP A 172 8.59 -2.83 -13.63
C ASP A 172 8.97 -2.10 -12.33
N PHE A 173 8.32 -0.97 -12.03
CA PHE A 173 8.55 -0.23 -10.79
C PHE A 173 8.10 -1.00 -9.54
N PHE A 174 6.86 -1.52 -9.54
CA PHE A 174 6.28 -2.17 -8.36
C PHE A 174 6.86 -3.56 -8.08
N VAL A 175 7.31 -4.28 -9.12
CA VAL A 175 7.98 -5.58 -8.95
C VAL A 175 9.44 -5.46 -8.56
N ASP A 176 10.08 -4.30 -8.72
CA ASP A 176 11.51 -4.10 -8.45
C ASP A 176 11.80 -3.04 -7.37
N MET A 177 10.89 -2.90 -6.39
CA MET A 177 11.23 -2.18 -5.18
C MET A 177 12.16 -3.01 -4.29
N PRO A 178 12.93 -2.38 -3.40
CA PRO A 178 13.85 -3.08 -2.51
C PRO A 178 13.25 -4.19 -1.63
N PHE A 179 11.94 -4.19 -1.41
CA PHE A 179 11.22 -5.22 -0.65
C PHE A 179 10.29 -6.09 -1.50
N THR A 180 10.21 -5.86 -2.83
CA THR A 180 9.43 -6.65 -3.80
C THR A 180 10.25 -7.28 -4.91
N THR A 181 11.52 -6.88 -5.08
CA THR A 181 12.38 -7.33 -6.18
C THR A 181 12.43 -8.84 -6.34
N PHE A 182 11.92 -9.30 -7.48
CA PHE A 182 11.95 -10.71 -7.89
C PHE A 182 13.38 -11.25 -7.94
N LEU A 183 14.36 -10.39 -8.30
CA LEU A 183 15.78 -10.76 -8.35
C LEU A 183 16.32 -11.20 -6.98
N SER A 184 15.73 -10.72 -5.89
CA SER A 184 16.09 -11.14 -4.53
C SER A 184 15.13 -12.15 -3.93
N GLY A 185 14.22 -12.71 -4.73
CA GLY A 185 13.25 -13.72 -4.28
C GLY A 185 12.06 -13.17 -3.51
N HIS A 186 11.75 -11.89 -3.67
CA HIS A 186 10.57 -11.28 -3.05
C HIS A 186 9.30 -11.51 -3.89
N VAL A 187 8.15 -11.33 -3.23
CA VAL A 187 6.83 -11.31 -3.88
C VAL A 187 6.43 -9.84 -4.13
N PRO A 188 5.63 -9.56 -5.17
CA PRO A 188 5.14 -8.22 -5.44
C PRO A 188 4.22 -7.71 -4.31
N ILE A 189 4.03 -6.40 -4.24
CA ILE A 189 2.97 -5.84 -3.38
C ILE A 189 1.60 -6.23 -3.91
N ARG A 190 0.64 -6.37 -2.98
CA ARG A 190 -0.77 -6.57 -3.33
C ARG A 190 -1.59 -5.29 -3.23
N ASN A 191 -1.50 -4.56 -2.13
CA ASN A 191 -2.41 -3.44 -1.88
C ASN A 191 -1.67 -2.11 -2.12
N MET A 192 -1.89 -1.51 -3.29
CA MET A 192 -1.38 -0.19 -3.62
C MET A 192 -2.44 0.86 -3.32
N ALA A 193 -2.05 1.96 -2.68
CA ALA A 193 -2.95 3.06 -2.37
C ALA A 193 -2.44 4.41 -2.89
N LEU A 194 -3.40 5.30 -3.13
CA LEU A 194 -3.16 6.73 -3.34
C LEU A 194 -4.08 7.52 -2.41
N GLU A 195 -3.58 8.61 -1.85
CA GLU A 195 -4.42 9.56 -1.13
C GLU A 195 -5.19 10.42 -2.11
N PHE A 196 -6.51 10.45 -1.93
CA PHE A 196 -7.39 11.30 -2.71
C PHE A 196 -7.14 12.77 -2.39
N ASP A 197 -7.12 13.59 -3.44
CA ASP A 197 -7.14 15.04 -3.35
C ASP A 197 -8.40 15.56 -4.06
N PRO A 198 -9.24 16.40 -3.42
CA PRO A 198 -10.46 16.93 -4.04
C PRO A 198 -10.24 17.65 -5.37
N SER A 199 -9.04 18.17 -5.63
CA SER A 199 -8.67 18.75 -6.93
C SER A 199 -8.75 17.76 -8.08
N TRP A 200 -8.75 16.45 -7.82
CA TRP A 200 -8.93 15.42 -8.85
C TRP A 200 -10.30 15.51 -9.53
N ASN A 201 -11.29 16.13 -8.89
CA ASN A 201 -12.63 16.32 -9.45
C ASN A 201 -12.78 17.62 -10.25
N LEU A 202 -11.77 18.50 -10.20
CA LEU A 202 -11.75 19.76 -10.93
C LEU A 202 -11.21 19.54 -12.34
N ASP A 203 -11.72 20.28 -13.33
CA ASP A 203 -11.28 20.21 -14.73
C ASP A 203 -11.16 18.76 -15.24
N PHE A 204 -12.18 17.94 -14.94
CA PHE A 204 -12.17 16.53 -15.30
C PHE A 204 -12.27 16.37 -16.85
N PRO A 205 -11.39 15.55 -17.47
CA PRO A 205 -11.38 15.38 -18.92
C PRO A 205 -12.68 14.82 -19.50
N GLN A 206 -12.93 15.12 -20.78
CA GLN A 206 -14.15 14.68 -21.49
C GLN A 206 -14.03 13.29 -22.11
N ASN A 207 -12.82 12.74 -22.24
CA ASN A 207 -12.58 11.40 -22.74
C ASN A 207 -11.46 10.70 -21.95
N MET A 208 -11.47 9.36 -21.99
CA MET A 208 -10.53 8.55 -21.22
C MET A 208 -9.07 8.74 -21.65
N SER A 209 -8.83 8.96 -22.94
CA SER A 209 -7.47 9.13 -23.49
C SER A 209 -6.76 10.33 -22.84
N ASP A 210 -7.44 11.48 -22.81
CA ASP A 210 -6.90 12.71 -22.21
C ASP A 210 -6.58 12.51 -20.72
N LEU A 211 -7.44 11.79 -19.98
CA LEU A 211 -7.22 11.50 -18.57
C LEU A 211 -6.00 10.60 -18.35
N MET A 212 -5.83 9.54 -19.15
CA MET A 212 -4.68 8.62 -19.03
C MET A 212 -3.34 9.28 -19.43
N GLU A 213 -3.36 10.31 -20.28
CA GLU A 213 -2.16 11.05 -20.66
C GLU A 213 -1.66 12.01 -19.56
N GLU A 214 -2.51 12.33 -18.58
CA GLU A 214 -2.13 13.18 -17.46
C GLU A 214 -1.00 12.57 -16.64
N SER A 215 0.00 13.39 -16.31
CA SER A 215 1.07 13.00 -15.39
C SER A 215 0.67 13.14 -13.91
N SER A 216 -0.54 12.72 -13.59
CA SER A 216 -1.17 12.91 -12.29
C SER A 216 -1.53 11.56 -11.64
N ALA A 217 -1.81 11.58 -10.34
CA ALA A 217 -2.29 10.40 -9.63
C ALA A 217 -3.63 9.88 -10.21
N ARG A 218 -4.54 10.78 -10.62
CA ARG A 218 -5.79 10.40 -11.27
C ARG A 218 -5.58 9.82 -12.68
N GLY A 219 -4.61 10.33 -13.43
CA GLY A 219 -4.22 9.78 -14.73
C GLY A 219 -3.63 8.37 -14.60
N PHE A 220 -2.76 8.16 -13.61
CA PHE A 220 -2.28 6.82 -13.26
C PHE A 220 -3.41 5.86 -12.91
N ILE A 221 -4.37 6.28 -12.07
CA ILE A 221 -5.52 5.45 -11.71
C ILE A 221 -6.33 5.07 -12.96
N ALA A 222 -6.57 6.02 -13.86
CA ALA A 222 -7.27 5.75 -15.12
C ALA A 222 -6.54 4.72 -15.99
N ASP A 223 -5.21 4.86 -16.19
CA ASP A 223 -4.38 3.91 -16.95
C ASP A 223 -4.36 2.52 -16.29
N ALA A 224 -4.15 2.47 -14.98
CA ALA A 224 -4.13 1.23 -14.22
C ALA A 224 -5.47 0.48 -14.35
N MET A 225 -6.59 1.20 -14.26
CA MET A 225 -7.92 0.62 -14.44
C MET A 225 -8.16 0.12 -15.86
N PHE A 226 -7.78 0.94 -16.86
CA PHE A 226 -7.95 0.57 -18.25
C PHE A 226 -7.19 -0.72 -18.57
N THR A 227 -5.96 -0.82 -18.07
CA THR A 227 -5.12 -2.01 -18.15
C THR A 227 -5.75 -3.21 -17.44
N LEU A 228 -6.18 -3.04 -16.18
CA LEU A 228 -6.74 -4.11 -15.36
C LEU A 228 -7.98 -4.75 -15.98
N ALA A 229 -8.82 -3.93 -16.60
CA ALA A 229 -10.06 -4.40 -17.23
C ALA A 229 -9.87 -4.94 -18.67
N HIS A 230 -8.91 -4.44 -19.45
CA HIS A 230 -8.64 -4.96 -20.81
C HIS A 230 -7.70 -6.17 -20.84
N ASP A 231 -6.67 -6.20 -20.00
CA ASP A 231 -5.58 -7.20 -20.05
C ASP A 231 -5.59 -8.13 -18.82
N HIS A 232 -6.81 -8.44 -18.34
CA HIS A 232 -7.05 -9.23 -17.14
C HIS A 232 -6.35 -10.62 -17.15
N ARG A 233 -6.02 -11.16 -18.34
CA ARG A 233 -5.27 -12.43 -18.49
C ARG A 233 -3.76 -12.26 -18.26
N ALA A 234 -3.10 -11.28 -18.88
CA ALA A 234 -1.67 -11.05 -18.63
C ALA A 234 -1.43 -10.55 -17.19
N TYR A 235 -2.39 -9.77 -16.68
CA TYR A 235 -2.34 -9.16 -15.37
C TYR A 235 -2.43 -10.17 -14.22
N ASN A 236 -3.50 -10.99 -14.19
CA ASN A 236 -3.69 -11.99 -13.11
C ASN A 236 -2.58 -13.05 -13.08
N GLU A 237 -1.89 -13.27 -14.19
CA GLU A 237 -0.78 -14.21 -14.22
C GLU A 237 0.50 -13.63 -13.57
N SER A 238 0.67 -12.31 -13.56
CA SER A 238 1.95 -11.64 -13.27
C SER A 238 1.94 -10.72 -12.02
N MET A 239 0.83 -10.03 -11.72
CA MET A 239 0.68 -9.17 -10.54
C MET A 239 -0.73 -9.29 -9.94
N TYR A 240 -0.79 -9.57 -8.63
CA TYR A 240 -2.04 -9.47 -7.86
C TYR A 240 -2.10 -8.09 -7.21
N LEU A 241 -2.38 -7.04 -7.98
CA LEU A 241 -2.51 -5.69 -7.41
C LEU A 241 -3.98 -5.34 -7.20
N GLU A 242 -4.28 -4.80 -6.03
CA GLU A 242 -5.50 -4.09 -5.71
C GLU A 242 -5.16 -2.61 -5.60
N VAL A 243 -5.92 -1.77 -6.30
CA VAL A 243 -5.79 -0.31 -6.25
C VAL A 243 -6.79 0.25 -5.25
N TRP A 244 -6.27 1.02 -4.31
CA TRP A 244 -7.03 1.65 -3.23
C TRP A 244 -6.96 3.17 -3.34
N ILE A 245 -8.08 3.82 -3.04
CA ILE A 245 -8.13 5.27 -2.85
C ILE A 245 -8.43 5.55 -1.38
N ILE A 246 -7.59 6.34 -0.74
CA ILE A 246 -7.78 6.77 0.66
C ILE A 246 -8.39 8.17 0.66
N ASP A 247 -9.61 8.29 1.16
CA ASP A 247 -10.29 9.56 1.35
C ASP A 247 -10.38 9.90 2.85
N HIS A 248 -9.50 10.80 3.29
CA HIS A 248 -9.46 11.28 4.67
C HIS A 248 -10.65 12.20 5.01
N GLY A 249 -11.29 12.79 3.99
CA GLY A 249 -12.40 13.74 4.12
C GLY A 249 -13.77 13.07 4.10
N ALA A 250 -13.87 11.86 3.55
CA ALA A 250 -15.12 11.13 3.41
C ALA A 250 -15.82 10.92 4.76
N VAL A 251 -16.99 11.52 4.89
CA VAL A 251 -17.96 11.18 5.93
C VAL A 251 -18.82 10.05 5.39
N TRP A 252 -18.97 8.98 6.18
CA TRP A 252 -19.61 7.76 5.72
C TRP A 252 -20.52 7.18 6.79
N SER A 253 -21.41 6.29 6.36
CA SER A 253 -22.39 5.65 7.23
C SER A 253 -22.41 4.14 7.00
N SER A 254 -22.50 3.37 8.09
CA SER A 254 -22.65 1.93 7.99
C SER A 254 -24.08 1.53 7.63
N GLU A 255 -24.24 0.30 7.14
CA GLU A 255 -25.56 -0.32 7.08
C GLU A 255 -26.09 -0.54 8.50
N LYS A 256 -27.40 -0.36 8.69
CA LYS A 256 -28.02 -0.45 10.02
C LYS A 256 -27.74 -1.81 10.66
N GLY A 257 -27.08 -1.81 11.82
CA GLY A 257 -26.74 -3.02 12.56
C GLY A 257 -25.49 -3.76 12.09
N ARG A 258 -24.66 -3.15 11.24
CA ARG A 258 -23.30 -3.63 10.96
C ARG A 258 -22.27 -2.67 11.53
N ASP A 259 -21.42 -3.20 12.42
CA ASP A 259 -20.17 -2.56 12.78
C ASP A 259 -19.17 -2.78 11.64
N CYS A 260 -18.51 -1.71 11.21
CA CYS A 260 -17.42 -1.78 10.25
C CYS A 260 -16.11 -1.91 11.05
N THR A 261 -15.50 -3.10 11.01
CA THR A 261 -14.19 -3.32 11.61
C THR A 261 -13.10 -2.66 10.77
N PRO A 262 -12.17 -1.88 11.35
CA PRO A 262 -11.04 -1.35 10.60
C PRO A 262 -10.24 -2.49 9.97
N VAL A 263 -9.79 -2.27 8.75
CA VAL A 263 -9.03 -3.24 7.94
C VAL A 263 -7.55 -2.87 7.87
N TYR A 264 -7.25 -1.58 7.92
CA TYR A 264 -5.92 -1.04 7.87
C TYR A 264 -5.73 0.04 8.94
N TYR A 265 -4.48 0.27 9.32
CA TYR A 265 -4.12 1.32 10.26
C TYR A 265 -2.77 1.92 9.91
N ASP A 266 -2.60 3.20 10.24
CA ASP A 266 -1.30 3.85 10.29
C ASP A 266 -0.96 4.20 11.75
N CYS A 267 0.11 4.97 11.99
CA CYS A 267 0.52 5.37 13.34
C CYS A 267 -0.48 6.28 14.06
N GLU A 268 -1.44 6.89 13.36
CA GLU A 268 -2.34 7.93 13.87
C GLU A 268 -3.81 7.50 13.84
N GLN A 269 -4.21 6.66 12.89
CA GLN A 269 -5.62 6.40 12.62
C GLN A 269 -5.90 5.02 12.01
N ASP A 270 -7.16 4.61 12.21
CA ASP A 270 -7.75 3.41 11.66
C ASP A 270 -8.55 3.73 10.39
N PHE A 271 -8.51 2.81 9.42
CA PHE A 271 -9.21 2.91 8.15
C PHE A 271 -10.18 1.75 7.96
N VAL A 272 -11.35 2.07 7.44
CA VAL A 272 -12.38 1.11 7.04
C VAL A 272 -12.55 1.11 5.53
N GLU A 273 -12.85 -0.06 4.96
CA GLU A 273 -13.32 -0.14 3.59
C GLU A 273 -14.76 0.37 3.50
N VAL A 274 -14.99 1.28 2.56
CA VAL A 274 -16.28 1.91 2.32
C VAL A 274 -16.63 1.80 0.83
N LYS A 275 -17.91 1.58 0.55
CA LYS A 275 -18.43 1.66 -0.82
C LYS A 275 -18.82 3.10 -1.14
N PRO A 276 -18.75 3.55 -2.41
CA PRO A 276 -19.18 4.89 -2.81
C PRO A 276 -20.57 5.28 -2.27
N GLY A 277 -21.55 4.38 -2.35
CA GLY A 277 -22.91 4.61 -1.83
C GLY A 277 -23.05 4.70 -0.30
N GLN A 278 -21.97 4.49 0.46
CA GLN A 278 -21.93 4.70 1.92
C GLN A 278 -21.44 6.10 2.30
N VAL A 279 -20.83 6.83 1.37
CA VAL A 279 -20.36 8.21 1.58
C VAL A 279 -21.56 9.16 1.58
N GLU A 280 -21.55 10.13 2.48
CA GLU A 280 -22.64 11.08 2.61
C GLU A 280 -22.67 12.10 1.46
N PHE A 281 -23.88 12.52 1.07
CA PHE A 281 -24.09 13.43 -0.04
C PHE A 281 -23.62 14.88 0.21
N SER A 282 -23.47 15.29 1.47
CA SER A 282 -23.07 16.66 1.80
C SER A 282 -21.61 16.88 1.42
N GLY A 283 -21.36 17.63 0.34
CA GLY A 283 -20.01 17.84 -0.20
C GLY A 283 -19.48 16.64 -0.99
N TYR A 284 -20.37 15.78 -1.50
CA TYR A 284 -20.04 14.58 -2.26
C TYR A 284 -19.07 14.86 -3.41
N GLU A 285 -19.23 16.00 -4.09
CA GLU A 285 -18.38 16.45 -5.19
C GLU A 285 -16.90 16.63 -4.80
N ASN A 286 -16.59 16.70 -3.51
CA ASN A 286 -15.24 16.79 -2.97
C ASN A 286 -14.72 15.46 -2.41
N THR A 287 -15.34 14.33 -2.78
CA THR A 287 -14.97 13.00 -2.28
C THR A 287 -14.42 12.10 -3.39
N ALA A 288 -13.69 11.07 -2.97
CA ALA A 288 -13.24 10.00 -3.85
C ALA A 288 -14.42 9.21 -4.45
N ALA A 289 -15.56 9.15 -3.77
CA ALA A 289 -16.76 8.50 -4.31
C ALA A 289 -17.26 9.20 -5.57
N TYR A 290 -17.27 10.54 -5.58
CA TYR A 290 -17.61 11.31 -6.77
C TYR A 290 -16.58 11.17 -7.89
N PHE A 291 -15.28 11.15 -7.55
CA PHE A 291 -14.23 10.83 -8.52
C PHE A 291 -14.47 9.48 -9.21
N LEU A 292 -14.83 8.46 -8.42
CA LEU A 292 -15.14 7.13 -8.94
C LEU A 292 -16.38 7.14 -9.83
N ASP A 293 -17.41 7.92 -9.52
CA ASP A 293 -18.58 8.08 -10.39
C ASP A 293 -18.22 8.76 -11.72
N LEU A 294 -17.41 9.81 -11.70
CA LEU A 294 -16.91 10.49 -12.91
C LEU A 294 -16.10 9.52 -13.79
N LEU A 295 -15.15 8.80 -13.16
CA LEU A 295 -14.33 7.81 -13.83
C LEU A 295 -15.20 6.68 -14.41
N SER A 296 -16.19 6.21 -13.66
CA SER A 296 -17.14 5.19 -14.11
C SER A 296 -17.85 5.61 -15.39
N GLY A 297 -18.45 6.81 -15.39
CA GLY A 297 -19.16 7.34 -16.55
C GLY A 297 -18.25 7.43 -17.79
N LEU A 298 -17.03 7.92 -17.62
CA LEU A 298 -16.08 8.08 -18.72
C LEU A 298 -15.63 6.75 -19.33
N GLY A 299 -15.35 5.76 -18.49
CA GLY A 299 -14.83 4.48 -18.97
C GLY A 299 -15.90 3.50 -19.41
N ASP A 300 -17.13 3.54 -18.86
CA ASP A 300 -18.22 2.71 -19.38
C ASP A 300 -18.46 3.01 -20.88
N ASP A 301 -18.37 4.28 -21.28
CA ASP A 301 -18.47 4.70 -22.68
C ASP A 301 -17.26 4.21 -23.50
N ALA A 302 -16.03 4.44 -23.02
CA ALA A 302 -14.81 4.03 -23.73
C ALA A 302 -14.70 2.50 -23.92
N PHE A 303 -15.08 1.72 -22.90
CA PHE A 303 -15.06 0.26 -22.96
C PHE A 303 -16.17 -0.31 -23.86
N ALA A 304 -17.33 0.33 -23.91
CA ALA A 304 -18.39 -0.06 -24.84
C ALA A 304 -17.96 0.09 -26.30
N GLU A 305 -17.09 1.05 -26.62
CA GLU A 305 -16.55 1.27 -27.95
C GLU A 305 -15.42 0.30 -28.32
N SER A 306 -14.57 -0.11 -27.36
CA SER A 306 -13.36 -0.91 -27.61
C SER A 306 -13.54 -2.42 -27.43
N SER A 307 -14.48 -2.88 -26.59
CA SER A 307 -14.57 -4.28 -26.18
C SER A 307 -15.75 -5.03 -26.81
N ALA A 308 -15.46 -6.16 -27.47
CA ALA A 308 -16.47 -7.14 -27.84
C ALA A 308 -16.96 -7.99 -26.65
N ASP A 309 -16.22 -7.98 -25.53
CA ASP A 309 -16.57 -8.65 -24.29
C ASP A 309 -17.32 -7.69 -23.35
N GLN A 310 -18.60 -7.97 -23.12
CA GLN A 310 -19.48 -7.23 -22.21
C GLN A 310 -19.53 -7.83 -20.80
N SER A 311 -18.63 -8.77 -20.47
CA SER A 311 -18.59 -9.41 -19.15
C SER A 311 -18.41 -8.41 -18.00
N TRP A 312 -17.72 -7.28 -18.24
CA TRP A 312 -17.54 -6.17 -17.30
C TRP A 312 -18.85 -5.45 -16.92
N ILE A 313 -19.86 -5.47 -17.79
CA ILE A 313 -21.20 -4.93 -17.49
C ILE A 313 -21.86 -5.77 -16.38
N ARG A 314 -21.61 -7.09 -16.35
CA ARG A 314 -22.18 -8.00 -15.35
C ARG A 314 -21.50 -7.89 -13.98
N SER A 315 -20.29 -7.34 -13.89
CA SER A 315 -19.60 -7.06 -12.62
C SER A 315 -19.97 -5.71 -11.99
N GLY A 316 -20.91 -4.95 -12.57
CA GLY A 316 -21.43 -3.71 -12.00
C GLY A 316 -20.76 -2.42 -12.51
N GLY A 317 -20.05 -2.49 -13.64
CA GLY A 317 -19.28 -1.39 -14.23
C GLY A 317 -17.78 -1.62 -14.08
N TRP A 318 -16.98 -1.00 -14.96
CA TRP A 318 -15.53 -1.24 -15.03
C TRP A 318 -14.76 -0.80 -13.77
N THR A 319 -15.26 0.18 -13.02
CA THR A 319 -14.64 0.67 -11.77
C THR A 319 -14.99 -0.18 -10.53
N LYS A 320 -16.22 -0.72 -10.46
CA LYS A 320 -16.76 -1.35 -9.24
C LYS A 320 -16.10 -2.68 -8.86
N GLY A 321 -15.32 -3.27 -9.76
CA GLY A 321 -14.57 -4.50 -9.52
C GLY A 321 -13.08 -4.30 -9.18
N HIS A 322 -12.52 -3.11 -9.42
CA HIS A 322 -11.07 -2.92 -9.50
C HIS A 322 -10.51 -1.80 -8.62
N ILE A 323 -11.34 -0.83 -8.18
CA ILE A 323 -10.94 0.16 -7.17
C ILE A 323 -11.72 -0.07 -5.88
N ARG A 324 -10.97 -0.03 -4.78
CA ARG A 324 -11.51 -0.09 -3.42
C ARG A 324 -11.24 1.24 -2.73
N MET A 325 -12.10 1.62 -1.80
CA MET A 325 -12.01 2.93 -1.14
C MET A 325 -11.90 2.74 0.37
N LEU A 326 -11.02 3.54 0.97
CA LEU A 326 -10.85 3.61 2.41
C LEU A 326 -11.25 4.99 2.91
N ALA A 327 -11.90 5.00 4.07
CA ALA A 327 -12.19 6.21 4.82
C ALA A 327 -11.73 6.06 6.27
N CYS A 328 -11.50 7.18 6.95
CA CYS A 328 -11.13 7.18 8.35
C CYS A 328 -12.28 6.60 9.20
N ALA A 329 -11.97 5.66 10.09
CA ALA A 329 -12.95 5.06 11.00
C ALA A 329 -13.64 6.12 11.88
N GLY A 330 -12.88 7.12 12.34
CA GLY A 330 -13.38 8.23 13.16
C GLY A 330 -14.33 9.21 12.43
N LYS A 331 -14.61 9.01 11.14
CA LYS A 331 -15.55 9.81 10.34
C LYS A 331 -16.90 9.12 10.14
N GLN A 332 -17.13 7.98 10.78
CA GLN A 332 -18.42 7.30 10.76
C GLN A 332 -19.52 8.16 11.40
N ARG A 333 -20.68 8.25 10.74
CA ARG A 333 -21.91 8.78 11.35
C ARG A 333 -22.90 7.66 11.63
N ASP A 334 -23.48 7.71 12.82
CA ASP A 334 -24.59 6.84 13.19
C ASP A 334 -25.85 7.27 12.44
N LYS A 335 -26.44 6.37 11.65
CA LYS A 335 -27.77 6.58 11.04
C LYS A 335 -28.91 6.69 12.08
N CYS A 336 -28.60 6.64 13.39
CA CYS A 336 -29.58 6.59 14.46
C CYS A 336 -30.17 7.96 14.87
N ASN A 337 -29.65 9.09 14.39
CA ASN A 337 -30.00 10.42 14.90
C ASN A 337 -30.78 11.33 13.94
N VAL A 338 -31.54 10.77 12.98
CA VAL A 338 -32.49 11.56 12.19
C VAL A 338 -33.89 11.05 12.44
N TRP A 339 -34.55 11.66 13.43
CA TRP A 339 -36.00 11.61 13.65
C TRP A 339 -36.55 13.02 13.63
#